data_AF-A0A7X6N0V2-F1
#
_entry.id   AF-A0A7X6N0V2-F1
#
_cell.length_a   1.000
_cell.length_b   1.000
_cell.length_c   1.000
_cell.angle_alpha   90.00
_cell.angle_beta   90.00
_cell.angle_gamma   90.00
#
_symmetry.space_group_name_H-M   'P 1'
#
loop_
_entity.id
_entity.type
_entity.pdbx_description
1 polymer ?
#
loop_
_entity_poly.entity_id
_entity_poly.type
_entity_poly.pdbx_seq_one_letter_code
_entity_poly.pdbx_strand_id
1 'polypeptide(L)'
;MRSSFLPLSDKNYWTLSITRITSEILINSVNLNSHKSLKWDYAQERNLRMISDRLAKEAGAKIITPNRYSHEKFVTYRKSNHKFELKQRLYFLMENSKDFDDFLSKAEALNFQIDFSRKYARFLMTDMPMKRVIRGKQLDKRQPYTEE
;
A
#
# COMPACT_ATOMS: atom_id res chain seq x y z
N MET A 1 -35.02 -21.09 -4.91
CA MET A 1 -33.71 -20.42 -4.70
C MET A 1 -32.76 -20.96 -5.76
N ARG A 2 -32.31 -20.17 -6.74
CA ARG A 2 -31.36 -20.65 -7.77
C ARG A 2 -29.97 -20.23 -7.35
N SER A 3 -29.15 -21.16 -6.86
CA SER A 3 -27.70 -20.95 -6.76
C SER A 3 -27.10 -21.16 -8.14
N SER A 4 -26.58 -20.09 -8.74
CA SER A 4 -25.81 -20.18 -9.98
C SER A 4 -24.34 -20.39 -9.65
N PHE A 5 -23.81 -21.55 -10.02
CA PHE A 5 -22.37 -21.85 -9.93
C PHE A 5 -21.67 -21.28 -11.15
N LEU A 6 -20.71 -20.37 -10.95
CA LEU A 6 -19.87 -19.83 -12.02
C LEU A 6 -18.41 -20.23 -11.76
N PRO A 7 -17.72 -20.84 -12.75
CA PRO A 7 -16.30 -21.16 -12.62
C PRO A 7 -15.44 -19.87 -12.71
N LEU A 8 -14.42 -19.78 -11.86
CA LEU A 8 -13.49 -18.64 -11.80
C LEU A 8 -12.34 -18.75 -12.82
N SER A 9 -12.14 -19.90 -13.47
CA SER A 9 -11.15 -20.15 -14.53
C SER A 9 -11.35 -21.55 -15.14
N ASP A 10 -11.05 -21.73 -16.43
CA ASP A 10 -11.12 -23.00 -17.17
C ASP A 10 -10.26 -24.15 -16.59
N LYS A 11 -9.41 -23.86 -15.59
CA LYS A 11 -8.58 -24.89 -14.92
C LYS A 11 -8.67 -24.90 -13.40
N ASN A 12 -9.57 -24.13 -12.78
CA ASN A 12 -9.71 -24.11 -11.31
C ASN A 12 -11.17 -24.03 -10.86
N TYR A 13 -11.63 -25.13 -10.25
CA TYR A 13 -12.97 -25.35 -9.72
C TYR A 13 -13.14 -24.69 -8.34
N TRP A 14 -13.07 -23.36 -8.30
CA TRP A 14 -13.54 -22.59 -7.17
C TRP A 14 -15.05 -22.37 -7.34
N THR A 15 -15.86 -22.95 -6.46
CA THR A 15 -17.32 -22.77 -6.48
C THR A 15 -17.70 -21.49 -5.75
N LEU A 16 -18.49 -20.65 -6.42
CA LEU A 16 -19.05 -19.42 -5.88
C LEU A 16 -20.53 -19.66 -5.58
N SER A 17 -20.96 -19.47 -4.33
CA SER A 17 -22.38 -19.47 -3.96
C SER A 17 -22.80 -18.05 -3.61
N ILE A 18 -23.74 -17.50 -4.39
CA ILE A 18 -24.25 -16.14 -4.23
C ILE A 18 -25.67 -16.20 -3.69
N THR A 19 -25.92 -15.55 -2.56
CA THR A 19 -27.24 -15.41 -1.96
C THR A 19 -27.85 -14.04 -2.30
N ARG A 20 -29.12 -14.03 -2.72
CA ARG A 20 -29.84 -12.88 -3.32
C ARG A 20 -30.14 -11.71 -2.35
N ILE A 21 -29.67 -11.75 -1.10
CA ILE A 21 -30.17 -10.87 -0.03
C ILE A 21 -29.14 -9.78 0.35
N THR A 22 -27.84 -10.06 0.27
CA THR A 22 -26.76 -9.12 0.57
C THR A 22 -25.76 -9.11 -0.59
N SER A 23 -25.13 -7.97 -0.88
CA SER A 23 -24.08 -7.86 -1.90
C SER A 23 -22.77 -8.50 -1.44
N GLU A 24 -22.84 -9.72 -0.91
CA GLU A 24 -21.72 -10.48 -0.36
C GLU A 24 -21.46 -11.70 -1.24
N ILE A 25 -20.19 -11.97 -1.52
CA ILE A 25 -19.77 -13.15 -2.26
C ILE A 25 -19.09 -14.10 -1.27
N LEU A 26 -19.67 -15.28 -1.11
CA LEU A 26 -19.03 -16.36 -0.37
C LEU A 26 -18.14 -17.16 -1.31
N ILE A 27 -16.87 -17.29 -0.93
CA ILE A 27 -15.85 -18.03 -1.69
C ILE A 27 -15.37 -19.17 -0.83
N ASN A 28 -15.30 -20.38 -1.40
CA ASN A 28 -14.70 -21.50 -0.70
C ASN A 28 -13.19 -21.28 -0.52
N SER A 29 -12.68 -21.44 0.70
CA SER A 29 -11.26 -21.24 1.02
C SER A 29 -10.37 -22.39 0.54
N VAL A 30 -10.95 -23.53 0.16
CA VAL A 30 -10.24 -24.73 -0.29
C VAL A 30 -10.79 -25.19 -1.64
N ASN A 31 -9.89 -25.53 -2.56
CA ASN A 31 -10.26 -26.05 -3.87
C ASN A 31 -10.83 -27.47 -3.70
N LEU A 32 -12.03 -27.72 -4.22
CA LEU A 32 -12.73 -29.00 -4.02
C LEU A 32 -12.02 -30.20 -4.65
N ASN A 33 -11.20 -29.99 -5.68
CA ASN A 33 -10.54 -31.08 -6.42
C ASN A 33 -9.08 -31.27 -6.01
N SER A 34 -8.36 -30.17 -5.77
CA SER A 34 -6.93 -30.24 -5.41
C SER A 34 -6.68 -30.19 -3.91
N HIS A 35 -7.70 -29.91 -3.10
CA HIS A 35 -7.61 -29.70 -1.64
C HIS A 35 -6.61 -28.60 -1.22
N LYS A 36 -6.13 -27.79 -2.17
CA LYS A 36 -5.23 -26.67 -1.90
C LYS A 36 -6.01 -25.48 -1.38
N SER A 37 -5.43 -24.77 -0.42
CA SER A 37 -5.96 -23.50 0.05
C SER A 37 -5.92 -22.44 -1.05
N LEU A 38 -6.87 -21.52 -1.02
CA LEU A 38 -6.90 -20.36 -1.90
C LEU A 38 -5.68 -19.50 -1.59
N LYS A 39 -4.83 -19.32 -2.60
CA LYS A 39 -3.75 -18.32 -2.53
C LYS A 39 -4.34 -16.98 -2.93
N TRP A 40 -4.32 -16.03 -1.99
CA TRP A 40 -4.73 -14.66 -2.27
C TRP A 40 -3.67 -13.98 -3.15
N ASP A 41 -4.07 -13.57 -4.34
CA ASP A 41 -3.24 -12.84 -5.29
C ASP A 41 -4.06 -11.68 -5.88
N TYR A 42 -3.40 -10.58 -6.21
CA TYR A 42 -4.01 -9.38 -6.78
C TYR A 42 -4.76 -9.67 -8.09
N ALA A 43 -4.28 -10.61 -8.91
CA ALA A 43 -4.98 -11.03 -10.12
C ALA A 43 -6.32 -11.72 -9.78
N GLN A 44 -6.33 -12.58 -8.75
CA GLN A 44 -7.53 -13.27 -8.28
C GLN A 44 -8.53 -12.31 -7.67
N GLU A 45 -8.07 -11.39 -6.82
CA GLU A 45 -8.88 -10.31 -6.24
C GLU A 45 -9.55 -9.48 -7.34
N ARG A 46 -8.79 -9.09 -8.38
CA ARG A 46 -9.31 -8.32 -9.51
C ARG A 46 -10.44 -9.04 -10.24
N ASN A 47 -10.29 -10.34 -10.47
CA ASN A 47 -11.30 -11.16 -11.16
C ASN A 47 -12.58 -11.28 -10.32
N LEU A 48 -12.45 -11.56 -9.03
CA LEU A 48 -13.56 -11.63 -8.09
C LEU A 48 -14.32 -10.29 -8.02
N ARG A 49 -13.58 -9.18 -8.01
CA ARG A 49 -14.16 -7.83 -8.05
C ARG A 49 -14.95 -7.58 -9.34
N MET A 50 -14.43 -7.98 -10.50
CA MET A 50 -15.17 -7.84 -11.77
C MET A 50 -16.47 -8.65 -11.80
N ILE A 51 -16.45 -9.86 -11.24
CA ILE A 51 -17.64 -10.71 -11.11
C ILE A 51 -18.66 -10.05 -10.16
N SER A 52 -18.19 -9.53 -9.03
CA SER A 52 -19.03 -8.77 -8.10
C SER A 52 -19.67 -7.55 -8.73
N ASP A 53 -18.88 -6.71 -9.41
CA ASP A 53 -19.36 -5.50 -10.08
C ASP A 53 -20.40 -5.83 -11.16
N ARG A 54 -20.21 -6.93 -11.90
CA ARG A 54 -21.19 -7.39 -12.92
C ARG A 54 -22.53 -7.77 -12.27
N LEU A 55 -22.50 -8.54 -11.19
CA LEU A 55 -23.70 -8.97 -10.48
C LEU A 55 -24.42 -7.79 -9.81
N ALA A 56 -23.66 -6.86 -9.23
CA ALA A 56 -24.20 -5.63 -8.67
C ALA A 56 -24.92 -4.80 -9.75
N LYS A 57 -24.32 -4.69 -10.94
CA LYS A 57 -24.93 -4.00 -12.09
C LYS A 57 -26.21 -4.68 -12.56
N GLU A 58 -26.22 -6.01 -12.67
CA GLU A 58 -27.42 -6.80 -13.02
C GLU A 58 -28.55 -6.61 -12.00
N ALA A 59 -28.22 -6.45 -10.72
CA ALA A 59 -29.15 -6.15 -9.65
C ALA A 59 -29.58 -4.67 -9.57
N GLY A 60 -29.10 -3.81 -10.48
CA GLY A 60 -29.41 -2.37 -10.51
C GLY A 60 -28.67 -1.52 -9.46
N ALA A 61 -27.65 -2.08 -8.81
CA ALA A 61 -26.84 -1.36 -7.83
C ALA A 61 -25.76 -0.47 -8.50
N LYS A 62 -25.43 0.65 -7.85
CA LYS A 62 -24.36 1.56 -8.30
C LYS A 62 -22.99 0.97 -7.98
N ILE A 63 -22.20 0.67 -9.01
CA ILE A 63 -20.80 0.23 -8.83
C ILE A 63 -19.98 1.38 -8.26
N ILE A 64 -19.28 1.13 -7.15
CA ILE A 64 -18.31 2.06 -6.57
C ILE A 64 -17.01 1.92 -7.36
N THR A 65 -16.70 2.90 -8.19
CA THR A 65 -15.41 2.95 -8.87
C THR A 65 -14.30 3.11 -7.84
N PRO A 66 -13.21 2.31 -7.92
CA PRO A 66 -12.09 2.49 -7.02
C PRO A 66 -11.54 3.91 -7.16
N ASN A 67 -11.33 4.58 -6.02
CA ASN A 67 -10.67 5.87 -5.98
C ASN A 67 -9.21 5.69 -6.40
N ARG A 68 -8.96 5.79 -7.71
CA ARG A 68 -7.61 5.69 -8.25
C ARG A 68 -6.81 6.89 -7.74
N TYR A 69 -5.62 6.59 -7.23
CA TYR A 69 -4.70 7.63 -6.81
C TYR A 69 -4.20 8.37 -8.07
N SER A 70 -4.68 9.60 -8.29
CA SER A 70 -4.36 10.37 -9.48
C SER A 70 -2.96 11.00 -9.40
N HIS A 71 -2.41 11.37 -10.56
CA HIS A 71 -1.15 12.10 -10.62
C HIS A 71 -1.20 13.41 -9.83
N GLU A 72 -2.32 14.15 -9.91
CA GLU A 72 -2.54 15.38 -9.13
C GLU A 72 -2.50 15.12 -7.62
N LYS A 73 -3.12 14.03 -7.16
CA LYS A 73 -3.06 13.61 -5.74
C LYS A 73 -1.64 13.26 -5.33
N PHE A 74 -0.87 12.62 -6.21
CA PHE A 74 0.55 12.33 -5.97
C PHE A 74 1.38 13.61 -5.86
N VAL A 75 1.21 14.55 -6.78
CA VAL A 75 1.91 15.85 -6.75
C VAL A 75 1.59 16.61 -5.46
N THR A 76 0.32 16.60 -5.05
CA THR A 76 -0.13 17.24 -3.80
C THR A 76 0.46 16.56 -2.57
N TYR A 77 0.48 15.22 -2.54
CA TYR A 77 1.10 14.44 -1.48
C TYR A 77 2.60 14.71 -1.38
N ARG A 78 3.30 14.75 -2.52
CA ARG A 78 4.73 15.03 -2.59
C ARG A 78 5.07 16.39 -1.96
N LYS A 79 4.26 17.43 -2.25
CA LYS A 79 4.48 18.79 -1.72
C LYS A 79 4.11 18.94 -0.25
N SER A 80 3.06 18.26 0.21
CA SER A 80 2.53 18.45 1.58
C SER A 80 3.09 17.48 2.61
N ASN A 81 3.72 16.36 2.19
CA ASN A 81 4.17 15.34 3.10
C ASN A 81 5.65 15.49 3.48
N HIS A 82 5.90 16.02 4.69
CA HIS A 82 7.24 16.18 5.24
C HIS A 82 8.03 14.85 5.33
N LYS A 83 7.38 13.69 5.51
CA LYS A 83 8.10 12.40 5.53
C LYS A 83 8.59 11.99 4.15
N PHE A 84 7.86 12.39 3.09
CA PHE A 84 8.28 12.09 1.72
C PHE A 84 9.53 12.90 1.38
N GLU A 85 9.47 14.22 1.60
CA GLU A 85 10.58 15.14 1.34
C GLU A 85 11.83 14.76 2.15
N LEU A 86 11.65 14.45 3.44
CA LEU A 86 12.72 13.96 4.30
C LEU A 86 13.43 12.72 3.72
N LYS A 87 12.68 11.76 3.18
CA LYS A 87 13.27 10.57 2.55
C LYS A 87 14.07 10.95 1.30
N GLN A 88 13.58 11.87 0.48
CA GLN A 88 14.28 12.31 -0.71
C GLN A 88 15.61 12.99 -0.37
N ARG A 89 15.63 13.88 0.63
CA ARG A 89 16.88 14.51 1.09
C ARG A 89 17.86 13.50 1.66
N LEU A 90 17.37 12.55 2.47
CA LEU A 90 18.22 11.47 2.99
C LEU A 90 18.80 10.61 1.86
N TYR A 91 18.02 10.23 0.85
CA TYR A 91 18.54 9.49 -0.30
C TYR A 91 19.60 10.29 -1.06
N PHE A 92 19.31 11.56 -1.34
CA PHE A 92 20.26 12.45 -2.00
C PHE A 92 21.57 12.55 -1.20
N LEU A 93 21.48 12.76 0.12
CA LEU A 93 22.65 12.86 0.99
C LEU A 93 23.44 11.55 1.02
N MET A 94 22.78 10.39 1.15
CA MET A 94 23.45 9.10 1.14
C MET A 94 24.18 8.82 -0.18
N GLU A 95 23.63 9.24 -1.31
CA GLU A 95 24.21 9.02 -2.63
C GLU A 95 25.37 10.00 -2.93
N ASN A 96 25.30 11.20 -2.38
CA ASN A 96 26.26 12.28 -2.70
C ASN A 96 27.34 12.48 -1.63
N SER A 97 27.30 11.76 -0.51
CA SER A 97 28.29 11.93 0.58
C SER A 97 29.34 10.83 0.54
N LYS A 98 30.60 11.21 0.74
CA LYS A 98 31.74 10.26 0.72
C LYS A 98 31.97 9.60 2.07
N ASP A 99 31.72 10.34 3.14
CA ASP A 99 31.87 9.91 4.52
C ASP A 99 30.79 10.57 5.39
N PHE A 100 30.83 10.27 6.69
CA PHE A 100 29.83 10.74 7.62
C PHE A 100 29.93 12.24 7.91
N ASP A 101 31.13 12.81 7.92
CA ASP A 101 31.33 14.23 8.21
C ASP A 101 30.89 15.09 7.01
N ASP A 102 31.16 14.63 5.79
CA ASP A 102 30.65 15.20 4.54
C ASP A 102 29.12 15.11 4.48
N PHE A 103 28.55 14.00 4.95
CA PHE A 103 27.09 13.85 5.07
C PHE A 103 26.48 14.90 6.02
N LEU A 104 27.07 15.12 7.20
CA LEU A 104 26.58 16.12 8.15
C LEU A 104 26.73 17.55 7.61
N SER A 105 27.86 17.85 6.98
CA SER A 105 28.11 19.16 6.37
C SER A 105 27.11 19.47 5.26
N LYS A 106 26.79 18.49 4.41
CA LYS A 106 25.78 18.63 3.36
C LYS A 106 24.35 18.68 3.90
N ALA A 107 24.08 17.95 4.98
CA ALA A 107 22.78 18.01 5.65
C ALA A 107 22.49 19.42 6.17
N GLU A 108 23.46 20.04 6.83
CA GLU A 108 23.33 21.41 7.32
C GLU A 108 23.10 22.40 6.16
N ALA A 109 23.85 22.27 5.06
CA ALA A 109 23.64 23.08 3.85
C ALA A 109 22.25 22.90 3.21
N LEU A 110 21.60 21.75 3.40
CA LEU A 110 20.23 21.45 2.94
C LEU A 110 19.15 21.82 3.96
N ASN A 111 19.46 22.67 4.94
CA ASN A 111 18.53 23.07 6.00
C ASN A 111 17.98 21.85 6.75
N PHE A 112 18.82 20.83 6.93
CA PHE A 112 18.44 19.53 7.47
C PHE A 112 19.24 19.20 8.73
N GLN A 113 18.60 19.39 9.88
CA GLN A 113 19.19 19.10 11.18
C GLN A 113 18.94 17.64 11.58
N ILE A 114 20.02 17.01 12.04
CA ILE A 114 20.02 15.61 12.46
C ILE A 114 20.60 15.53 13.87
N ASP A 115 19.89 14.82 14.75
CA ASP A 115 20.36 14.57 16.11
C ASP A 115 20.36 13.08 16.43
N PHE A 116 21.53 12.57 16.83
CA PHE A 116 21.79 11.17 17.19
C PHE A 116 21.91 10.93 18.70
N SER A 117 21.69 11.95 19.55
CA SER A 117 21.86 11.86 21.02
C SER A 117 20.91 10.89 21.73
N ARG A 118 19.87 10.40 21.04
CA ARG A 118 18.84 9.52 21.58
C ARG A 118 18.86 8.18 20.85
N LYS A 119 18.15 7.19 21.40
CA LYS A 119 17.98 5.84 20.81
C LYS A 119 17.60 5.84 19.31
N TYR A 120 16.83 6.83 18.87
CA TYR A 120 16.46 6.99 17.47
C TYR A 120 16.91 8.37 16.98
N ALA A 121 17.57 8.38 15.81
CA ALA A 121 17.92 9.61 15.12
C ALA A 121 16.68 10.51 14.95
N ARG A 122 16.88 11.80 15.17
CA ARG A 122 15.85 12.83 15.10
C ARG A 122 16.16 13.73 13.92
N PHE A 123 15.15 14.00 13.11
CA PHE A 123 15.27 14.71 11.86
C PHE A 123 14.35 15.93 11.85
N LEU A 124 14.89 17.09 11.49
CA LEU A 124 14.17 18.36 11.38
C LEU A 124 14.61 19.10 10.12
N MET A 125 13.64 19.52 9.30
CA MET A 125 13.89 20.40 8.16
C MET A 125 13.54 21.82 8.59
N THR A 126 14.49 22.75 8.52
CA THR A 126 14.35 24.13 9.02
C THR A 126 13.78 25.08 7.98
N ASP A 127 13.81 24.71 6.70
CA ASP A 127 13.26 25.47 5.57
C ASP A 127 11.75 25.27 5.37
N MET A 128 11.13 24.33 6.08
CA MET A 128 9.69 24.06 6.03
C MET A 128 9.04 24.22 7.40
N PRO A 129 7.73 24.57 7.45
CA PRO A 129 6.99 24.70 8.70
C PRO A 129 6.68 23.34 9.33
N MET A 130 7.72 22.69 9.87
CA MET A 130 7.64 21.37 10.47
C MET A 130 7.29 21.49 11.96
N LYS A 131 6.04 21.16 12.31
CA LYS A 131 5.56 21.23 13.72
C LYS A 131 6.16 20.18 14.64
N ARG A 132 6.64 19.06 14.10
CA ARG A 132 7.13 17.90 14.87
C ARG A 132 8.36 17.31 14.21
N VAL A 133 9.36 17.00 15.01
CA VAL A 133 10.56 16.24 14.62
C VAL A 133 10.16 14.83 14.20
N ILE A 134 10.76 14.31 13.12
CA ILE A 134 10.54 12.94 12.66
C ILE A 134 11.62 12.04 13.25
N ARG A 135 11.24 10.92 13.85
CA ARG A 135 12.19 9.94 14.41
C ARG A 135 12.53 8.90 13.36
N GLY A 136 13.77 8.41 13.33
CA GLY A 136 14.23 7.39 12.39
C GLY A 136 13.37 6.12 12.36
N LYS A 137 12.90 5.66 13.54
CA LYS A 137 11.96 4.53 13.63
C LYS A 137 10.68 4.72 12.80
N GLN A 138 10.26 5.96 12.55
CA GLN A 138 9.05 6.25 11.77
C GLN A 138 9.28 6.23 10.26
N LEU A 139 10.54 6.25 9.83
CA LEU A 139 10.93 6.16 8.42
C LEU A 139 11.02 4.70 7.96
N ASP A 140 11.39 3.82 8.89
CA ASP A 140 11.42 2.38 8.72
C ASP A 140 10.00 1.80 8.83
N LYS A 141 9.38 1.54 7.68
CA LYS A 141 8.09 0.83 7.57
C LYS A 141 8.20 -0.45 6.76
N ARG A 142 9.41 -0.80 6.33
CA ARG A 142 9.67 -2.04 5.59
C ARG A 142 10.55 -2.91 6.46
N GLN A 143 9.99 -3.39 7.57
CA GLN A 143 10.39 -4.73 7.97
C GLN A 143 9.80 -5.64 6.88
N PRO A 144 10.61 -6.32 6.05
CA PRO A 144 10.08 -7.45 5.31
C PRO A 144 9.41 -8.36 6.34
N TYR A 145 8.28 -8.96 5.99
CA TYR A 145 7.78 -10.08 6.78
C TYR A 145 8.92 -11.10 6.81
N THR A 146 9.63 -11.19 7.92
CA THR A 146 10.44 -12.36 8.20
C THR A 146 9.44 -13.49 8.35
N GLU A 147 9.47 -14.40 7.38
CA GLU A 147 8.87 -15.72 7.54
C GLU A 147 9.60 -16.38 8.70
N GLU A 148 8.97 -16.42 9.86
CA GLU A 148 9.20 -17.48 10.86
C GLU A 148 8.35 -18.70 10.50
#